data_AF-A0A0F9JM48-F1
#
_entry.id   AF-A0A0F9JM48-F1
#
_cell.length_a   1.000
_cell.length_b   1.000
_cell.length_c   1.000
_cell.angle_alpha   90.00
_cell.angle_beta   90.00
_cell.angle_gamma   90.00
#
_symmetry.space_group_name_H-M   'P 1'
#
loop_
_entity.id
_entity.type
_entity.pdbx_description
1 polymer ?
#
loop_
_entity_poly.entity_id
_entity_poly.type
_entity_poly.pdbx_seq_one_letter_code
_entity_poly.pdbx_strand_id
1 'polypeptide(L)'
;MSKMIRLSNGNDVSQETVDAAMEEYTLRHPEEYIFQAGDVIQGVYGKRIIVSIRDDVYSVGIDGSRQCDQKEFSECKYRKIGVLSDYIK
;
A
#
# COMPACT_ATOMS: atom_id res chain seq x y z
N MET A 1 29.08 -21.79 -2.28
CA MET A 1 27.88 -22.06 -1.46
C MET A 1 27.18 -20.74 -1.25
N SER A 2 25.96 -20.57 -1.76
CA SER A 2 25.21 -19.33 -1.56
C SER A 2 24.81 -19.20 -0.08
N LYS A 3 25.00 -18.01 0.47
CA LYS A 3 24.67 -17.70 1.87
C LYS A 3 23.17 -17.85 2.08
N MET A 4 22.74 -18.53 3.15
CA MET A 4 21.32 -18.65 3.51
C MET A 4 20.93 -17.64 4.58
N ILE A 5 19.70 -17.13 4.49
CA ILE A 5 19.08 -16.21 5.43
C ILE A 5 17.84 -16.89 6.03
N ARG A 6 17.73 -16.87 7.36
CA ARG A 6 16.56 -17.36 8.11
C ARG A 6 15.50 -16.27 8.18
N LEU A 7 14.29 -16.55 7.70
CA LEU A 7 13.13 -15.66 7.82
C LEU A 7 12.44 -15.81 9.18
N SER A 8 11.68 -14.80 9.58
CA SER A 8 10.90 -14.79 10.84
C SER A 8 9.84 -15.90 10.92
N ASN A 9 9.38 -16.41 9.78
CA ASN A 9 8.46 -17.55 9.69
C ASN A 9 9.18 -18.92 9.81
N GLY A 10 10.49 -18.93 10.05
CA GLY A 10 11.28 -20.15 10.24
C GLY A 10 11.76 -20.82 8.95
N ASN A 11 11.56 -20.23 7.77
CA ASN A 11 12.07 -20.76 6.51
C ASN A 11 13.44 -20.18 6.16
N ASP A 12 14.26 -20.96 5.44
CA ASP A 12 15.54 -20.49 4.91
C ASP A 12 15.40 -20.10 3.44
N VAL A 13 16.02 -19.00 3.04
CA VAL A 13 16.10 -18.52 1.65
C VAL A 13 17.54 -18.15 1.31
N SER A 14 17.91 -18.25 0.04
CA SER A 14 19.24 -17.84 -0.40
C SER A 14 19.37 -16.30 -0.42
N GLN A 15 20.60 -15.81 -0.26
CA GLN A 15 20.92 -14.39 -0.42
C GLN A 15 20.49 -13.88 -1.80
N GLU A 16 20.68 -14.66 -2.87
CA GLU A 16 20.26 -14.30 -4.24
C GLU A 16 18.75 -14.06 -4.34
N THR A 17 17.93 -14.88 -3.65
CA THR A 17 16.47 -14.67 -3.59
C THR A 17 16.11 -13.40 -2.84
N VAL A 18 16.82 -13.10 -1.74
CA VAL A 18 16.60 -11.86 -0.98
C VAL A 18 17.01 -10.64 -1.80
N ASP A 19 18.15 -10.69 -2.49
CA ASP A 19 18.64 -9.59 -3.32
C ASP A 19 17.68 -9.31 -4.49
N ALA A 20 17.18 -10.35 -5.17
CA ALA A 20 16.18 -10.21 -6.22
C ALA A 20 14.85 -9.61 -5.70
N ALA A 21 14.39 -10.05 -4.53
CA ALA A 21 13.19 -9.50 -3.91
C ALA A 21 13.37 -8.03 -3.51
N MET A 22 14.54 -7.65 -3.01
CA MET A 22 14.88 -6.27 -2.66
C MET A 22 15.04 -5.37 -3.90
N GLU A 23 15.58 -5.91 -5.00
CA GLU A 23 15.65 -5.21 -6.28
C GLU A 23 14.25 -4.93 -6.83
N GLU A 24 13.36 -5.93 -6.83
CA GLU A 24 11.96 -5.75 -7.26
C GLU A 24 11.22 -4.75 -6.35
N TYR A 25 11.43 -4.82 -5.03
CA TYR A 25 10.88 -3.87 -4.06
C TYR A 25 11.35 -2.44 -4.37
N THR A 26 12.65 -2.25 -4.57
CA THR A 26 13.25 -0.94 -4.87
C THR A 26 12.79 -0.40 -6.22
N LEU A 27 12.55 -1.26 -7.22
CA LEU A 27 12.10 -0.83 -8.54
C LEU A 27 10.62 -0.43 -8.57
N ARG A 28 9.79 -1.09 -7.76
CA ARG A 28 8.33 -0.93 -7.80
C ARG A 28 7.77 -0.03 -6.70
N HIS A 29 8.55 0.29 -5.67
CA HIS A 29 8.14 1.13 -4.54
C HIS A 29 6.74 0.78 -4.02
N PRO A 30 6.48 -0.49 -3.64
CA PRO A 30 5.15 -0.92 -3.24
C PRO A 30 4.59 -0.10 -2.06
N GLU A 31 5.45 0.47 -1.21
CA GLU A 31 5.09 1.42 -0.15
C GLU A 31 4.37 2.68 -0.65
N GLU A 32 4.56 3.09 -1.91
CA GLU A 32 3.83 4.21 -2.51
C GLU A 32 2.35 3.86 -2.76
N TYR A 33 2.02 2.57 -2.81
CA TYR A 33 0.69 2.06 -3.15
C TYR A 33 0.01 1.30 -1.98
N ILE A 34 0.74 1.03 -0.89
CA ILE A 34 0.21 0.38 0.32
C ILE A 34 -0.34 1.44 1.27
N PHE A 35 -1.66 1.67 1.20
CA PHE A 35 -2.40 2.51 2.14
C PHE A 35 -3.21 1.66 3.12
N GLN A 36 -3.34 2.16 4.35
CA GLN A 36 -4.08 1.50 5.42
C GLN A 36 -5.45 2.14 5.62
N ALA A 37 -6.39 1.39 6.20
CA ALA A 37 -7.67 1.96 6.59
C ALA A 37 -7.47 3.14 7.55
N GLY A 38 -8.17 4.25 7.29
CA GLY A 38 -7.97 5.51 7.98
C GLY A 38 -6.95 6.44 7.33
N ASP A 39 -6.17 5.99 6.34
CA ASP A 39 -5.31 6.90 5.58
C ASP A 39 -6.12 7.87 4.72
N VAL A 40 -5.62 9.10 4.60
CA VAL A 40 -6.13 10.09 3.67
C VAL A 40 -5.13 10.25 2.54
N ILE A 41 -5.61 10.10 1.32
CA ILE A 41 -4.81 10.13 0.09
C ILE A 41 -5.29 11.25 -0.84
N GLN A 42 -4.37 11.82 -1.59
CA GLN A 42 -4.64 12.72 -2.71
C GLN A 42 -4.62 11.89 -4.00
N GLY A 43 -5.75 11.82 -4.69
CA GLY A 43 -5.86 11.24 -6.03
C GLY A 43 -6.07 12.29 -7.11
N VAL A 44 -6.24 11.81 -8.34
CA VAL A 44 -6.51 12.66 -9.53
C VAL A 44 -7.80 13.46 -9.36
N TYR A 45 -8.82 12.87 -8.73
CA TYR A 45 -10.14 13.48 -8.54
C TYR A 45 -10.32 14.17 -7.18
N GLY A 46 -9.24 14.35 -6.42
CA GLY A 46 -9.28 15.02 -5.11
C GLY A 46 -8.88 14.13 -3.94
N LYS A 47 -9.23 14.58 -2.73
CA LYS A 47 -8.94 13.87 -1.48
C LYS A 47 -9.87 12.68 -1.32
N ARG A 48 -9.31 11.56 -0.89
CA ARG A 48 -10.03 10.31 -0.64
C ARG A 48 -9.57 9.68 0.66
N ILE A 49 -10.44 8.91 1.29
CA ILE A 49 -10.19 8.21 2.54
C ILE A 49 -10.11 6.73 2.21
N ILE A 50 -9.14 6.04 2.80
CA ILE A 50 -9.04 4.59 2.70
C ILE A 50 -9.88 3.95 3.78
N VAL A 51 -10.77 3.06 3.39
CA VAL A 51 -11.66 2.32 4.30
C VAL A 51 -11.49 0.83 4.07
N SER A 52 -11.56 0.05 5.15
CA SER A 52 -11.66 -1.40 5.06
C SER A 52 -13.13 -1.80 5.07
N ILE A 53 -13.54 -2.59 4.09
CA ILE A 53 -14.88 -3.17 4.00
C ILE A 53 -14.69 -4.67 3.84
N ARG A 54 -15.07 -5.44 4.88
CA ARG A 54 -14.77 -6.88 4.99
C ARG A 54 -13.26 -7.10 5.00
N ASP A 55 -12.73 -7.85 4.03
CA ASP A 55 -11.31 -8.21 3.93
C ASP A 55 -10.55 -7.36 2.88
N ASP A 56 -11.24 -6.40 2.26
CA ASP A 56 -10.69 -5.54 1.20
C ASP A 56 -10.61 -4.08 1.65
N VAL A 57 -9.74 -3.32 0.97
CA VAL A 57 -9.51 -1.89 1.20
C VAL A 57 -9.86 -1.09 -0.05
N TYR A 58 -10.62 -0.02 0.17
CA TYR A 58 -11.23 0.81 -0.87
C TYR A 58 -10.91 2.28 -0.65
N SER A 59 -10.86 3.06 -1.72
CA SER A 59 -10.87 4.52 -1.61
C SER A 59 -12.30 5.07 -1.69
N VAL A 60 -12.68 5.91 -0.74
CA VAL A 60 -13.96 6.63 -0.77
C VAL A 60 -13.71 8.13 -0.87
N GLY A 61 -14.50 8.80 -1.69
CA GLY A 61 -14.53 10.26 -1.72
C GLY A 61 -15.06 10.79 -0.40
N ILE A 62 -14.71 12.03 -0.08
CA ILE A 62 -15.22 12.71 1.13
C ILE A 62 -16.74 12.83 1.10
N ASP A 63 -17.32 12.86 -0.10
CA ASP A 63 -18.77 12.86 -0.38
C ASP A 63 -19.42 11.46 -0.26
N GLY A 64 -18.64 10.42 0.07
CA GLY A 64 -19.11 9.03 0.12
C GLY A 64 -19.11 8.32 -1.24
N SER A 65 -18.61 8.96 -2.30
CA SER A 65 -18.48 8.31 -3.62
C SER A 65 -17.43 7.18 -3.56
N ARG A 66 -17.89 5.93 -3.64
CA ARG A 66 -17.00 4.77 -3.64
C ARG A 66 -16.25 4.71 -4.96
N GLN A 67 -14.94 4.52 -4.91
CA GLN A 67 -14.13 4.31 -6.10
C GLN A 67 -13.02 3.31 -5.81
N CYS A 68 -13.03 2.20 -6.55
CA CYS A 68 -11.90 1.31 -6.79
C CYS A 68 -11.29 0.59 -5.56
N ASP A 69 -10.97 -0.68 -5.78
CA ASP A 69 -10.19 -1.51 -4.87
C ASP A 69 -8.73 -1.02 -4.89
N GLN A 70 -7.99 -1.24 -3.81
CA GLN A 70 -6.57 -0.85 -3.75
C GLN A 70 -5.72 -1.44 -4.89
N LYS A 71 -6.12 -2.58 -5.47
CA LYS A 71 -5.44 -3.19 -6.62
C LYS A 71 -5.38 -2.26 -7.85
N GLU A 72 -6.32 -1.34 -7.99
CA GLU A 72 -6.39 -0.37 -9.09
C GLU A 72 -5.60 0.92 -8.79
N PHE A 73 -4.97 1.01 -7.62
CA PHE A 73 -4.19 2.20 -7.27
C PHE A 73 -2.90 2.32 -8.07
N SER A 74 -2.36 1.23 -8.61
CA SER A 74 -1.23 1.29 -9.53
C SER A 74 -1.52 2.12 -10.79
N GLU A 75 -2.79 2.22 -11.20
CA GLU A 75 -3.21 3.01 -12.37
C GLU A 75 -3.40 4.49 -12.05
N CYS A 76 -3.52 4.83 -10.76
CA CYS A 76 -3.81 6.17 -10.30
C CYS A 76 -2.67 6.69 -9.43
N LYS A 77 -2.10 7.85 -9.75
CA LYS A 77 -1.06 8.48 -8.92
C LYS A 77 -1.65 8.97 -7.60
N TYR A 78 -1.77 8.08 -6.62
CA TYR A 78 -2.21 8.41 -5.27
C TYR A 78 -1.02 8.78 -4.39
N ARG A 79 -1.22 9.75 -3.50
CA ARG A 79 -0.21 10.16 -2.51
C ARG A 79 -0.85 10.22 -1.14
N LYS A 80 -0.27 9.56 -0.13
CA LYS A 80 -0.69 9.73 1.26
C LYS A 80 -0.44 11.18 1.71
N ILE A 81 -1.47 11.82 2.26
CA ILE A 81 -1.41 13.21 2.74
C ILE A 81 -1.72 13.36 4.24
N GLY A 82 -2.18 12.30 4.90
CA GLY A 82 -2.42 12.29 6.34
C GLY A 82 -3.23 11.08 6.80
N VAL A 83 -3.76 11.16 8.01
CA VAL A 83 -4.70 10.17 8.56
C VAL A 83 -6.02 10.83 8.92
N LEU A 84 -7.11 10.07 8.94
CA LEU A 84 -8.48 10.59 9.06
C LEU A 84 -8.69 11.42 10.33
N SER A 85 -8.02 11.07 11.44
CA SER A 85 -8.07 11.82 12.69
C SER A 85 -7.62 13.27 12.55
N ASP A 86 -6.77 13.59 11.57
CA ASP A 86 -6.29 14.96 11.34
C ASP A 86 -7.37 15.86 10.71
N TYR A 87 -8.42 15.26 10.15
CA TYR A 87 -9.44 15.94 9.35
C TYR A 87 -10.84 15.95 9.99
N ILE A 88 -11.06 15.18 11.05
CA ILE A 88 -12.31 15.19 11.83
C ILE A 88 -12.08 16.05 13.08
N LYS A 89 -12.89 17.10 13.27
CA LYS A 89 -12.89 17.97 14.45
C LYS A 89 -14.16 17.78 15.26
#